data_AF-A0A7U3D3I8-F1
#
_entry.id   AF-A0A7U3D3I8-F1
#
_cell.length_a   1.000
_cell.length_b   1.000
_cell.length_c   1.000
_cell.angle_alpha   90.00
_cell.angle_beta   90.00
_cell.angle_gamma   90.00
#
_symmetry.space_group_name_H-M   'P 1'
#
loop_
_entity.id
_entity.type
_entity.pdbx_description
1 polymer ?
#
loop_
_entity_poly.entity_id
_entity_poly.type
_entity_poly.pdbx_seq_one_letter_code
_entity_poly.pdbx_strand_id
1 'polypeptide(L)'
;MIEAISQKPELTVSGEKLYRDIFKEAASLMESIIRMHPFVDGNKRTSLAVLIEYLWKNGYVIFLPLNSVRRTVLIAMATTQDEDSVNNLLDETSVWIEKYAFKKGESAIRSLSKLAHSFSEPVQLYILIKLKLKSLAVRKITKWFAFDIFPRDKSEILISLDFLNLKLKDVAGRIRKDIKNIRDK
;
A
#
# COMPACT_ATOMS: atom_id res chain seq x y z
N MET A 1 -19.88 -14.36 -2.67
CA MET A 1 -18.95 -13.20 -2.59
C MET A 1 -17.55 -13.58 -3.05
N ILE A 2 -16.85 -14.52 -2.39
CA ILE A 2 -15.48 -14.93 -2.77
C ILE A 2 -15.40 -15.39 -4.23
N GLU A 3 -16.38 -16.17 -4.70
CA GLU A 3 -16.44 -16.63 -6.09
C GLU A 3 -16.48 -15.48 -7.11
N ALA A 4 -17.28 -14.44 -6.85
CA ALA A 4 -17.33 -13.25 -7.68
C ALA A 4 -15.99 -12.49 -7.69
N ILE A 5 -15.29 -12.45 -6.55
CA ILE A 5 -13.95 -11.86 -6.46
C ILE A 5 -12.96 -12.66 -7.32
N SER A 6 -12.97 -13.99 -7.25
CA SER A 6 -12.03 -14.84 -7.99
C SER A 6 -12.18 -14.75 -9.50
N GLN A 7 -13.38 -14.46 -10.00
CA GLN A 7 -13.66 -14.33 -11.43
C GLN A 7 -13.28 -12.94 -11.98
N LYS A 8 -13.05 -11.95 -11.10
CA LYS A 8 -12.81 -10.55 -11.52
C LYS A 8 -11.68 -10.42 -12.55
N PRO A 9 -10.50 -11.05 -12.39
CA PRO A 9 -9.42 -10.97 -13.39
C PRO A 9 -9.81 -11.39 -14.81
N GLU A 10 -10.77 -12.30 -14.93
CA GLU A 10 -11.19 -12.91 -16.19
C GLU A 10 -12.37 -12.16 -16.84
N LEU A 11 -12.86 -11.08 -16.22
CA LEU A 11 -13.98 -10.31 -16.76
C LEU A 11 -13.65 -9.74 -18.14
N THR A 12 -14.59 -9.90 -19.06
CA THR A 12 -14.54 -9.35 -20.41
C THR A 12 -15.68 -8.38 -20.64
N VAL A 13 -15.41 -7.25 -21.28
CA VAL A 13 -16.40 -6.27 -21.72
C VAL A 13 -16.29 -6.14 -23.24
N SER A 14 -17.41 -6.29 -23.94
CA SER A 14 -17.46 -6.22 -25.41
C SER A 14 -16.49 -7.19 -26.13
N GLY A 15 -16.21 -8.35 -25.52
CA GLY A 15 -15.30 -9.36 -26.07
C GLY A 15 -13.81 -9.12 -25.77
N GLU A 16 -13.45 -8.01 -25.12
CA GLU A 16 -12.08 -7.72 -24.69
C GLU A 16 -11.92 -7.91 -23.19
N LYS A 17 -10.74 -8.30 -22.73
CA LYS A 17 -10.42 -8.35 -21.29
C LYS A 17 -10.57 -6.96 -20.68
N LEU A 18 -11.32 -6.88 -19.58
CA LEU A 18 -11.53 -5.65 -18.83
C LEU A 18 -10.21 -5.12 -18.26
N TYR A 19 -9.34 -6.01 -17.78
CA TYR A 19 -8.04 -5.68 -17.25
C TYR A 19 -6.95 -6.01 -18.27
N ARG A 20 -6.25 -4.97 -18.75
CA ARG A 20 -5.32 -5.07 -19.89
C ARG A 20 -4.02 -5.81 -19.58
N ASP A 21 -3.65 -5.88 -18.31
CA ASP A 21 -2.43 -6.55 -17.87
C ASP A 21 -2.64 -7.23 -16.51
N ILE A 22 -1.69 -8.11 -16.20
CA ILE A 22 -1.65 -8.89 -14.97
C ILE A 22 -1.63 -8.04 -13.70
N PHE A 23 -1.02 -6.86 -13.73
CA PHE A 23 -0.89 -6.01 -12.56
C PHE A 23 -2.22 -5.32 -12.25
N LYS A 24 -2.99 -4.96 -13.29
CA LYS A 24 -4.35 -4.43 -13.15
C LYS A 24 -5.34 -5.54 -12.75
N GLU A 25 -5.17 -6.77 -13.24
CA GLU A 25 -5.87 -7.96 -12.73
C GLU A 25 -5.59 -8.19 -11.24
N ALA A 26 -4.32 -8.14 -10.82
CA ALA A 26 -3.94 -8.30 -9.43
C ALA A 26 -4.45 -7.15 -8.54
N ALA A 27 -4.43 -5.91 -9.05
CA ALA A 27 -5.00 -4.75 -8.39
C ALA A 27 -6.50 -4.90 -8.17
N SER A 28 -7.23 -5.45 -9.14
CA SER A 28 -8.68 -5.66 -9.03
C SER A 28 -9.04 -6.70 -7.95
N LEU A 29 -8.23 -7.75 -7.82
CA LEU A 29 -8.35 -8.72 -6.71
C LEU A 29 -8.13 -8.07 -5.36
N MET A 30 -7.05 -7.29 -5.21
CA MET A 30 -6.76 -6.58 -3.97
C MET A 30 -7.90 -5.65 -3.57
N GLU A 31 -8.37 -4.84 -4.52
CA GLU A 31 -9.45 -3.87 -4.32
C GLU A 31 -10.73 -4.56 -3.86
N SER A 32 -11.09 -5.66 -4.51
CA SER A 32 -12.31 -6.40 -4.17
C SER A 32 -12.25 -7.03 -2.79
N ILE A 33 -11.14 -7.68 -2.44
CA ILE A 33 -10.97 -8.30 -1.11
C ILE A 33 -11.04 -7.22 -0.03
N ILE A 34 -10.40 -6.07 -0.26
CA ILE A 34 -10.36 -5.00 0.74
C ILE A 34 -11.75 -4.35 0.91
N ARG A 35 -12.45 -4.02 -0.18
CA ARG A 35 -13.69 -3.25 -0.12
C ARG A 35 -14.94 -4.10 0.10
N MET A 36 -14.96 -5.34 -0.36
CA MET A 36 -16.11 -6.23 -0.17
C MET A 36 -16.10 -6.92 1.21
N HIS A 37 -14.98 -6.86 1.93
CA HIS A 37 -14.83 -7.45 3.28
C HIS A 37 -15.33 -8.90 3.40
N PRO A 38 -14.84 -9.85 2.56
CA PRO A 38 -15.32 -11.23 2.59
C PRO A 38 -14.99 -12.00 3.87
N PHE A 39 -14.06 -11.50 4.69
CA PHE A 39 -13.67 -12.11 5.97
C PHE A 39 -14.05 -11.21 7.15
N VAL A 40 -14.30 -11.83 8.31
CA VAL A 40 -14.59 -11.14 9.59
C VAL A 40 -13.46 -10.19 9.98
N ASP A 41 -12.21 -10.62 9.82
CA ASP A 41 -11.01 -9.81 9.97
C ASP A 41 -9.94 -10.29 8.96
N GLY A 42 -8.89 -9.52 8.78
CA GLY A 42 -7.74 -9.91 7.99
C GLY A 42 -7.84 -9.55 6.52
N ASN A 43 -8.92 -8.91 6.05
CA ASN A 43 -9.13 -8.56 4.64
C ASN A 43 -7.89 -7.93 3.97
N LYS A 44 -7.24 -6.95 4.62
CA LYS A 44 -6.02 -6.30 4.10
C LYS A 44 -4.79 -7.22 4.07
N ARG A 45 -4.67 -8.14 5.03
CA ARG A 45 -3.58 -9.14 5.08
C ARG A 45 -3.81 -10.19 3.99
N THR A 46 -5.05 -10.67 3.87
CA THR A 46 -5.44 -11.63 2.84
C THR A 46 -5.30 -11.06 1.43
N SER A 47 -5.66 -9.79 1.20
CA SER A 47 -5.47 -9.16 -0.11
C SER A 47 -4.00 -9.12 -0.54
N LEU A 48 -3.07 -8.88 0.40
CA LEU A 48 -1.64 -8.91 0.12
C LEU A 48 -1.13 -10.32 -0.15
N ALA A 49 -1.64 -11.32 0.59
CA ALA A 49 -1.31 -12.73 0.34
C ALA A 49 -1.80 -13.19 -1.04
N VAL A 50 -3.02 -12.82 -1.41
CA VAL A 50 -3.60 -13.12 -2.73
C VAL A 50 -2.82 -12.42 -3.85
N LEU A 51 -2.41 -11.16 -3.66
CA LEU A 51 -1.53 -10.46 -4.60
C LEU A 51 -0.24 -11.27 -4.86
N ILE A 52 0.44 -11.69 -3.80
CA ILE A 52 1.69 -12.46 -3.91
C ILE A 52 1.45 -13.76 -4.68
N GLU A 53 0.43 -14.52 -4.28
CA GLU A 53 0.13 -15.82 -4.89
C GLU A 53 -0.31 -15.69 -6.35
N TYR A 54 -1.15 -14.70 -6.67
CA TYR A 54 -1.61 -14.45 -8.03
C TYR A 54 -0.44 -14.11 -8.96
N LEU A 55 0.44 -13.19 -8.54
CA LEU A 55 1.63 -12.86 -9.32
C LEU A 55 2.56 -14.07 -9.45
N TRP A 56 2.74 -14.85 -8.36
CA TRP A 56 3.57 -16.04 -8.37
C TRP A 56 3.12 -17.07 -9.40
N LYS A 57 1.83 -17.39 -9.43
CA LYS A 57 1.23 -18.33 -10.40
C LYS A 57 1.43 -17.89 -11.84
N ASN A 58 1.43 -16.59 -12.06
CA ASN A 58 1.60 -16.00 -13.38
C ASN A 58 3.05 -15.60 -13.72
N GLY A 59 4.04 -16.12 -12.97
CA GLY A 59 5.44 -15.95 -13.34
C GLY A 59 6.08 -14.63 -12.89
N TYR A 60 5.50 -13.96 -11.90
CA TYR A 60 6.06 -12.77 -11.27
C TYR A 60 6.35 -13.02 -9.79
N VAL A 61 7.27 -12.24 -9.23
CA VAL A 61 7.55 -12.21 -7.79
C VAL A 61 7.49 -10.76 -7.35
N ILE A 62 6.89 -10.49 -6.20
CA ILE A 62 6.79 -9.14 -5.65
C ILE A 62 7.47 -9.06 -4.28
N PHE A 63 8.22 -7.99 -4.06
CA PHE A 63 8.74 -7.63 -2.75
C PHE A 63 7.88 -6.51 -2.18
N LEU A 64 7.09 -6.80 -1.14
CA LEU A 64 6.21 -5.81 -0.53
C LEU A 64 7.03 -4.73 0.20
N PRO A 65 6.99 -3.46 -0.23
CA PRO A 65 7.62 -2.36 0.49
C PRO A 65 6.86 -2.02 1.78
N LEU A 66 7.46 -1.22 2.67
CA LEU A 66 6.79 -0.75 3.89
C LEU A 66 5.52 0.04 3.59
N ASN A 67 5.51 0.82 2.51
CA ASN A 67 4.32 1.55 2.07
C ASN A 67 3.14 0.68 1.59
N SER A 68 3.29 -0.66 1.55
CA SER A 68 2.19 -1.59 1.25
C SER A 68 1.00 -1.37 2.20
N VAL A 69 1.29 -1.08 3.47
CA VAL A 69 0.25 -0.76 4.47
C VAL A 69 -0.57 0.44 4.00
N ARG A 70 0.08 1.54 3.63
CA ARG A 70 -0.60 2.72 3.07
C ARG A 70 -1.44 2.36 1.85
N ARG A 71 -0.92 1.54 0.93
CA ARG A 71 -1.68 1.15 -0.26
C ARG A 71 -2.98 0.43 0.10
N THR A 72 -2.95 -0.53 1.04
CA THR A 72 -4.17 -1.22 1.49
C THR A 72 -5.17 -0.29 2.18
N VAL A 73 -4.68 0.75 2.86
CA VAL A 73 -5.52 1.76 3.51
C VAL A 73 -6.18 2.69 2.48
N LEU A 74 -5.42 3.14 1.47
CA LEU A 74 -5.95 3.97 0.39
C LEU A 74 -7.06 3.25 -0.38
N ILE A 75 -6.86 1.97 -0.68
CA ILE A 75 -7.88 1.14 -1.33
C ILE A 75 -9.15 1.05 -0.47
N ALA A 76 -9.00 0.83 0.84
CA ALA A 76 -10.13 0.77 1.76
C ALA A 76 -10.91 2.09 1.87
N MET A 77 -10.26 3.22 1.56
CA MET A 77 -10.86 4.56 1.65
C MET A 77 -11.40 5.11 0.36
N ALA A 78 -11.29 4.38 -0.74
CA ALA A 78 -12.00 4.73 -1.96
C ALA A 78 -13.51 4.64 -1.68
N THR A 79 -14.08 5.78 -1.28
CA THR A 79 -15.50 5.95 -0.91
C THR A 79 -16.39 6.05 -2.12
N THR A 80 -15.82 6.28 -3.30
CA THR A 80 -16.59 6.57 -4.48
C THR A 80 -17.01 5.28 -5.22
N GLN A 81 -18.25 5.30 -5.68
CA GLN A 81 -18.80 4.27 -6.58
C GLN A 81 -18.66 4.69 -8.05
N ASP A 82 -18.08 5.87 -8.32
CA ASP A 82 -17.86 6.29 -9.70
C ASP A 82 -16.81 5.40 -10.36
N GLU A 83 -17.14 4.97 -11.57
CA GLU A 83 -16.35 3.99 -12.31
C GLU A 83 -14.96 4.54 -12.64
N ASP A 84 -14.85 5.85 -12.91
CA ASP A 84 -13.59 6.51 -13.25
C ASP A 84 -12.61 6.54 -12.08
N SER A 85 -13.05 6.84 -10.87
CA SER A 85 -12.17 6.84 -9.68
C SER A 85 -11.75 5.44 -9.28
N VAL A 86 -12.64 4.45 -9.44
CA VAL A 86 -12.26 3.04 -9.24
C VAL A 86 -11.20 2.65 -10.26
N ASN A 87 -11.37 3.00 -11.54
CA ASN A 87 -10.38 2.73 -12.57
C ASN A 87 -9.05 3.42 -12.29
N ASN A 88 -9.06 4.69 -11.88
CA ASN A 88 -7.86 5.43 -11.48
C ASN A 88 -7.15 4.76 -10.29
N LEU A 89 -7.90 4.31 -9.28
CA LEU A 89 -7.34 3.56 -8.15
C LEU A 89 -6.67 2.25 -8.60
N LEU A 90 -7.33 1.53 -9.53
CA LEU A 90 -6.79 0.29 -10.09
C LEU A 90 -5.52 0.57 -10.91
N ASP A 91 -5.47 1.65 -11.68
CA ASP A 91 -4.29 2.07 -12.45
C ASP A 91 -3.12 2.44 -11.53
N GLU A 92 -3.37 3.26 -10.51
CA GLU A 92 -2.34 3.60 -9.51
C GLU A 92 -1.82 2.36 -8.77
N THR A 93 -2.71 1.42 -8.46
CA THR A 93 -2.36 0.18 -7.78
C THR A 93 -1.60 -0.74 -8.71
N SER A 94 -1.98 -0.82 -9.98
CA SER A 94 -1.25 -1.56 -11.03
C SER A 94 0.19 -1.07 -11.17
N VAL A 95 0.38 0.25 -11.33
CA VAL A 95 1.71 0.87 -11.41
C VAL A 95 2.53 0.62 -10.14
N TRP A 96 1.88 0.67 -8.98
CA TRP A 96 2.53 0.34 -7.71
C TRP A 96 2.97 -1.13 -7.67
N ILE A 97 2.14 -2.06 -8.10
CA ILE A 97 2.49 -3.50 -8.18
C ILE A 97 3.67 -3.69 -9.13
N GLU A 98 3.57 -3.17 -10.35
CA GLU A 98 4.61 -3.30 -11.39
C GLU A 98 5.98 -2.80 -10.91
N LYS A 99 5.99 -1.70 -10.15
CA LYS A 99 7.21 -1.12 -9.59
C LYS A 99 7.98 -2.08 -8.68
N TYR A 100 7.28 -2.94 -7.92
CA TYR A 100 7.89 -3.87 -6.98
C TYR A 100 7.86 -5.33 -7.45
N ALA A 101 7.18 -5.62 -8.56
CA ALA A 101 7.09 -6.93 -9.16
C ALA A 101 8.17 -7.13 -10.24
N PHE A 102 8.78 -8.31 -10.30
CA PHE A 102 9.74 -8.70 -11.33
C PHE A 102 9.37 -10.06 -11.92
N LYS A 103 9.74 -10.26 -13.18
CA LYS A 103 9.40 -11.49 -13.90
C LYS A 103 10.36 -12.61 -13.50
N LYS A 104 9.86 -13.82 -13.31
CA LYS A 104 10.71 -15.00 -13.06
C LYS A 104 11.65 -15.21 -14.27
N GLY A 105 12.93 -15.43 -14.00
CA GLY A 105 13.95 -15.56 -15.03
C GLY A 105 14.44 -14.23 -15.63
N GLU A 106 14.00 -13.09 -15.09
CA GLU A 106 14.53 -11.78 -15.47
C GLU A 106 15.98 -11.61 -15.00
N SER A 107 16.79 -10.85 -15.75
CA SER A 107 18.22 -10.62 -15.45
C SER A 107 18.44 -10.23 -13.99
N ALA A 108 19.45 -10.82 -13.36
CA ALA A 108 19.79 -10.60 -11.95
C ALA A 108 19.93 -9.10 -11.61
N ILE A 109 20.45 -8.30 -12.54
CA ILE A 109 20.61 -6.84 -12.39
C ILE A 109 19.26 -6.13 -12.24
N ARG A 110 18.26 -6.52 -13.04
CA ARG A 110 16.92 -5.91 -13.03
C ARG A 110 16.08 -6.39 -11.84
N SER A 111 16.28 -7.63 -11.41
CA SER A 111 15.72 -8.16 -10.16
C SER A 111 16.31 -7.43 -8.94
N LEU A 112 17.64 -7.21 -8.92
CA LEU A 112 18.33 -6.48 -7.86
C LEU A 112 17.92 -5.00 -7.80
N SER A 113 17.70 -4.33 -8.93
CA SER A 113 17.25 -2.93 -8.92
C SER A 113 15.85 -2.77 -8.33
N LYS A 114 14.92 -3.67 -8.68
CA LYS A 114 13.56 -3.71 -8.09
C LYS A 114 13.58 -4.08 -6.60
N LEU A 115 14.46 -5.00 -6.21
CA LEU A 115 14.73 -5.31 -4.81
C LEU A 115 15.25 -4.08 -4.06
N ALA A 116 16.25 -3.40 -4.61
CA ALA A 116 16.81 -2.18 -4.02
C ALA A 116 15.75 -1.08 -3.87
N HIS A 117 14.82 -0.94 -4.81
CA HIS A 117 13.69 -0.02 -4.66
C HIS A 117 12.77 -0.39 -3.50
N SER A 118 12.51 -1.69 -3.29
CA SER A 118 11.70 -2.17 -2.16
C SER A 118 12.38 -1.89 -0.81
N PHE A 119 13.70 -2.03 -0.75
CA PHE A 119 14.52 -1.72 0.42
C PHE A 119 14.90 -0.24 0.58
N SER A 120 14.64 0.59 -0.44
CA SER A 120 15.01 2.01 -0.40
C SER A 120 14.30 2.75 0.74
N GLU A 121 13.08 2.35 1.08
CA GLU A 121 12.31 2.95 2.19
C GLU A 121 12.97 2.71 3.56
N PRO A 122 13.20 1.47 4.03
CA PRO A 122 13.86 1.24 5.31
C PRO A 122 15.28 1.84 5.34
N VAL A 123 16.02 1.81 4.24
CA VAL A 123 17.35 2.44 4.15
C VAL A 123 17.26 3.97 4.32
N GLN A 124 16.31 4.63 3.65
CA GLN A 124 16.08 6.06 3.83
C GLN A 124 15.73 6.40 5.28
N LEU A 125 14.89 5.59 5.94
CA LEU A 125 14.56 5.80 7.34
C LEU A 125 15.80 5.66 8.24
N TYR A 126 16.58 4.61 8.03
CA TYR A 126 17.83 4.39 8.77
C TYR A 126 18.80 5.57 8.61
N ILE A 127 18.98 6.06 7.37
CA ILE A 127 19.82 7.23 7.09
C ILE A 127 19.29 8.46 7.83
N LEU A 128 17.99 8.74 7.77
CA LEU A 128 17.39 9.89 8.47
C LEU A 128 17.58 9.81 9.98
N ILE A 129 17.44 8.62 10.56
CA ILE A 129 17.67 8.37 11.99
C ILE A 129 19.15 8.61 12.33
N LYS A 130 20.09 8.08 11.54
CA LYS A 130 21.53 8.26 11.73
C LYS A 130 21.97 9.71 11.60
N LEU A 131 21.40 10.44 10.64
CA LEU A 131 21.64 11.87 10.43
C LEU A 131 20.89 12.77 11.44
N LYS A 132 20.20 12.19 12.43
CA LYS A 132 19.40 12.90 13.44
C LYS A 132 18.29 13.80 12.85
N LEU A 133 17.85 13.54 11.62
CA LEU A 133 16.76 14.24 10.94
C LEU A 133 15.39 13.68 11.39
N LYS A 134 15.11 13.78 12.70
CA LYS A 134 13.96 13.13 13.36
C LYS A 134 12.61 13.54 12.77
N SER A 135 12.44 14.82 12.41
CA SER A 135 11.19 15.33 11.84
C SER A 135 10.83 14.69 10.49
N LEU A 136 11.82 14.48 9.63
CA LEU A 136 11.65 13.82 8.34
C LEU A 136 11.42 12.32 8.50
N ALA A 137 12.11 11.67 9.44
CA ALA A 137 11.91 10.27 9.77
C ALA A 137 10.47 10.01 10.23
N VAL A 138 9.97 10.83 11.16
CA VAL A 138 8.58 10.79 11.62
C VAL A 138 7.63 10.98 10.44
N ARG A 139 7.82 12.02 9.63
CA ARG A 139 6.94 12.29 8.48
C ARG A 139 6.86 11.11 7.51
N LYS A 140 7.98 10.43 7.26
CA LYS A 140 8.01 9.21 6.43
C LYS A 140 7.24 8.06 7.08
N ILE A 141 7.48 7.77 8.35
CA ILE A 141 6.78 6.72 9.10
C ILE A 141 5.27 7.00 9.10
N THR A 142 4.86 8.21 9.46
CA THR A 142 3.44 8.63 9.44
C THR A 142 2.81 8.35 8.09
N LYS A 143 3.51 8.68 7.00
CA LYS A 143 3.03 8.42 5.64
C LYS A 143 2.95 6.93 5.32
N TRP A 144 4.00 6.15 5.60
CA TRP A 144 4.05 4.72 5.25
C TRP A 144 3.03 3.88 5.99
N PHE A 145 2.80 4.18 7.27
CA PHE A 145 1.79 3.51 8.09
C PHE A 145 0.39 4.12 7.94
N ALA A 146 0.23 5.13 7.07
CA ALA A 146 -1.03 5.81 6.83
C ALA A 146 -1.67 6.42 8.09
N PHE A 147 -0.86 6.86 9.04
CA PHE A 147 -1.30 7.52 10.26
C PHE A 147 -1.92 8.90 10.00
N ASP A 148 -1.59 9.53 8.88
CA ASP A 148 -2.23 10.75 8.36
C ASP A 148 -3.66 10.50 7.87
N ILE A 149 -3.97 9.26 7.49
CA ILE A 149 -5.22 8.87 6.86
C ILE A 149 -6.19 8.23 7.87
N PHE A 150 -5.70 7.28 8.68
CA PHE A 150 -6.46 6.69 9.80
C PHE A 150 -5.72 6.98 11.12
N PRO A 151 -6.00 8.11 11.78
CA PRO A 151 -5.54 8.34 13.14
C PRO A 151 -6.40 7.52 14.10
N ARG A 152 -6.34 6.19 14.01
CA ARG A 152 -7.23 5.30 14.77
C ARG A 152 -6.94 5.37 16.28
N ASP A 153 -5.71 5.75 16.65
CA ASP A 153 -5.43 6.36 17.96
C ASP A 153 -4.09 7.12 17.97
N LYS A 154 -4.04 8.33 18.54
CA LYS A 154 -2.78 9.11 18.64
C LYS A 154 -1.74 8.38 19.51
N SER A 155 -2.23 7.57 20.45
CA SER A 155 -1.43 6.75 21.37
C SER A 155 -0.59 5.71 20.64
N GLU A 156 -1.14 5.00 19.65
CA GLU A 156 -0.42 3.96 18.89
C GLU A 156 0.75 4.54 18.06
N ILE A 157 0.54 5.73 17.50
CA ILE A 157 1.59 6.46 16.77
C ILE A 157 2.73 6.83 17.72
N LEU A 158 2.39 7.32 18.91
CA LEU A 158 3.37 7.69 19.92
C LEU A 158 4.16 6.46 20.41
N ILE A 159 3.49 5.33 20.64
CA ILE A 159 4.13 4.06 21.01
C ILE A 159 5.12 3.62 19.93
N SER A 160 4.71 3.65 18.66
CA SER A 160 5.57 3.26 17.53
C SER A 160 6.79 4.17 17.40
N LEU A 161 6.62 5.48 17.62
CA LEU A 161 7.71 6.45 17.57
C LEU A 161 8.63 6.37 18.79
N ASP A 162 8.10 6.08 19.97
CA ASP A 162 8.89 5.85 21.18
C ASP A 162 9.73 4.58 21.06
N PHE A 163 9.17 3.49 20.50
CA PHE A 163 9.91 2.27 20.18
C PHE A 163 11.12 2.56 19.27
N LEU A 164 10.96 3.47 18.30
CA LEU A 164 12.03 3.89 17.39
C LEU A 164 12.94 4.98 17.96
N ASN A 165 12.76 5.37 19.23
CA ASN A 165 13.48 6.45 19.90
C ASN A 165 13.38 7.82 19.16
N LEU A 166 12.26 8.05 18.48
CA LEU A 166 11.94 9.24 17.69
C LEU A 166 11.07 10.23 18.47
N LYS A 167 11.37 10.45 19.77
CA LYS A 167 10.58 11.31 20.67
C LYS A 167 10.25 12.69 20.08
N LEU A 168 8.95 12.99 20.01
CA LEU A 168 8.34 14.14 19.35
C LEU A 168 8.22 15.39 20.23
N LYS A 169 9.27 15.83 20.94
CA LYS A 169 9.14 17.09 21.70
C LYS A 169 8.94 18.32 20.78
N ASP A 170 9.41 18.28 19.52
CA ASP A 170 9.37 19.43 18.60
C ASP A 170 8.36 19.34 17.44
N VAL A 171 7.90 18.13 17.07
CA VAL A 171 7.01 17.92 15.91
C VAL A 171 5.54 17.80 16.32
N ALA A 172 5.28 17.51 17.60
CA ALA A 172 3.94 17.47 18.17
C ALA A 172 3.18 18.80 18.03
N GLY A 173 3.87 19.94 17.91
CA GLY A 173 3.25 21.26 17.70
C GLY A 173 2.59 21.42 16.33
N ARG A 174 3.19 20.91 15.25
CA ARG A 174 2.62 21.01 13.88
C ARG A 174 1.62 19.91 13.59
N ILE A 175 1.92 18.66 13.99
CA ILE A 175 0.96 17.55 13.85
C ILE A 175 -0.33 17.82 14.64
N ARG A 176 -0.26 18.49 15.81
CA ARG A 176 -1.48 18.97 16.51
C ARG A 176 -2.30 19.95 15.69
N LYS A 177 -1.66 20.86 14.94
CA LYS A 177 -2.33 21.89 14.15
C LYS A 177 -2.98 21.29 12.91
N ASP A 178 -2.28 20.39 12.24
CA ASP A 178 -2.79 19.71 11.04
C ASP A 178 -3.91 18.69 11.38
N ILE A 179 -3.84 18.02 12.52
CA ILE A 179 -4.91 17.11 12.99
C ILE A 179 -6.13 17.88 13.52
N LYS A 180 -5.97 19.08 14.09
CA LYS A 180 -7.12 19.90 14.53
C LYS A 180 -7.97 20.33 13.32
N ASN A 181 -7.32 20.70 12.22
CA ASN A 181 -7.98 21.08 10.97
C ASN A 181 -8.71 19.93 10.25
N ILE A 182 -8.39 18.67 10.55
CA ILE A 182 -9.09 17.48 10.00
C ILE A 182 -10.35 17.14 10.81
N ARG A 183 -10.45 17.60 12.07
CA ARG A 183 -11.62 17.37 12.93
C ARG A 183 -12.71 18.44 12.77
N ASP A 184 -12.35 19.59 12.19
CA ASP A 184 -13.22 20.75 12.00
C ASP A 184 -13.75 20.87 10.54
N LYS A 185 -13.61 19.82 9.71
CA LYS A 185 -14.21 19.66 8.38
C LYS A 185 -14.94 18.32 8.29
#